data_AF-H5SDA3-F1
#
_entry.id   AF-H5SDA3-F1
#
_cell.length_a   1.000
_cell.length_b   1.000
_cell.length_c   1.000
_cell.angle_alpha   90.00
_cell.angle_beta   90.00
_cell.angle_gamma   90.00
#
_symmetry.space_group_name_H-M   'P 1'
#
loop_
_entity.id
_entity.type
_entity.pdbx_description
1 polymer ?
#
loop_
_entity_poly.entity_id
_entity_poly.type
_entity_poly.pdbx_seq_one_letter_code
_entity_poly.pdbx_strand_id
1 'polypeptide(L)'
;MPKLLTATRILERTMPATTRRLLVYGAIALAYLASVLLGAGTFYGLASFAKNPALWGQLGAIFGLSACIYAIRQTRAVLFYRVELIHLSAMVKRLTDQELPSGKEQLKSLDAFVFGLFPSAQASFSCYLQTRQFVLESFGYFPPGNRIVQFLPKPLAGWLQRGLSASLFGKPGAEALLALACKAGRLGDVRRGAVVWCERYREILPHALLAGAFLYGLALVAFWLLLKPVAWVDAALPTDLGVWQYVFALILTYWIKAAFLDPIVTAAMTITLLELEKETQVSDQTTQAWSAKLPSLAQLLCA
;
A
#
# COMPACT_ATOMS: atom_id res chain seq x y z
N MET A 1 -17.20 -11.43 4.74
CA MET A 1 -17.02 -12.28 3.54
C MET A 1 -17.65 -11.70 2.26
N PRO A 2 -18.90 -11.18 2.22
CA PRO A 2 -19.49 -10.69 0.95
C PRO A 2 -18.73 -9.50 0.33
N LYS A 3 -18.20 -8.59 1.15
CA LYS A 3 -17.47 -7.40 0.67
C LYS A 3 -16.16 -7.72 -0.08
N LEU A 4 -15.47 -8.81 0.28
CA LEU A 4 -14.23 -9.23 -0.39
C LEU A 4 -14.52 -9.81 -1.79
N LEU A 5 -15.63 -10.55 -1.93
CA LEU A 5 -16.10 -11.08 -3.21
C LEU A 5 -16.60 -9.95 -4.14
N THR A 6 -17.26 -8.94 -3.58
CA THR A 6 -17.64 -7.74 -4.35
C THR A 6 -16.39 -6.97 -4.81
N ALA A 7 -15.40 -6.81 -3.93
CA ALA A 7 -14.15 -6.14 -4.26
C ALA A 7 -13.38 -6.85 -5.40
N THR A 8 -13.29 -8.18 -5.38
CA THR A 8 -12.63 -8.92 -6.47
C THR A 8 -13.37 -8.77 -7.80
N ARG A 9 -14.71 -8.77 -7.80
CA ARG A 9 -15.52 -8.53 -9.01
C ARG A 9 -15.35 -7.12 -9.57
N ILE A 10 -15.14 -6.13 -8.71
CA ILE A 10 -14.86 -4.75 -9.13
C ILE A 10 -13.47 -4.67 -9.78
N LEU A 11 -12.48 -5.38 -9.23
CA LEU A 11 -11.13 -5.40 -9.79
C LEU A 11 -11.07 -5.99 -11.19
N GLU A 12 -11.83 -7.05 -11.44
CA GLU A 12 -11.98 -7.65 -12.76
C GLU A 12 -12.53 -6.62 -13.77
N ARG A 13 -13.47 -5.77 -13.34
CA ARG A 13 -14.05 -4.68 -14.14
C ARG A 13 -13.15 -3.45 -14.27
N THR A 14 -12.07 -3.35 -13.49
CA THR A 14 -11.02 -2.31 -13.61
C THR A 14 -9.73 -2.86 -14.22
N MET A 15 -9.82 -3.96 -14.99
CA MET A 15 -8.69 -4.68 -15.57
C MET A 15 -7.57 -3.77 -16.14
N PRO A 16 -7.85 -2.72 -16.94
CA PRO A 16 -6.79 -1.87 -17.50
C PRO A 16 -5.91 -1.19 -16.43
N ALA A 17 -6.50 -0.74 -15.33
CA ALA A 17 -5.75 -0.15 -14.22
C ALA A 17 -4.97 -1.21 -13.43
N THR A 18 -5.58 -2.38 -13.21
CA THR A 18 -4.93 -3.51 -12.53
C THR A 18 -3.77 -4.09 -13.35
N THR A 19 -3.88 -4.16 -14.68
CA THR A 19 -2.80 -4.59 -15.57
C THR A 19 -1.63 -3.60 -15.55
N ARG A 20 -1.90 -2.29 -15.62
CA ARG A 20 -0.85 -1.26 -15.47
C ARG A 20 -0.10 -1.44 -14.16
N ARG A 21 -0.84 -1.70 -13.08
CA ARG A 21 -0.29 -1.95 -11.74
C ARG A 21 0.58 -3.22 -11.71
N LEU A 22 0.10 -4.32 -12.29
CA LEU A 22 0.85 -5.57 -12.42
C LEU A 22 2.18 -5.38 -13.15
N LEU A 23 2.17 -4.68 -14.29
CA LEU A 23 3.35 -4.43 -15.10
C LEU A 23 4.37 -3.55 -14.37
N VAL A 24 3.93 -2.46 -13.73
CA VAL A 24 4.84 -1.54 -13.03
C VAL A 24 5.47 -2.20 -11.82
N TYR A 25 4.68 -2.88 -10.96
CA TYR A 25 5.27 -3.59 -9.82
C TYR A 25 6.09 -4.81 -10.25
N GLY A 26 5.76 -5.42 -11.39
CA GLY A 26 6.57 -6.48 -11.99
C GLY A 26 7.94 -5.98 -12.45
N ALA A 27 7.96 -4.83 -13.13
CA ALA A 27 9.20 -4.17 -13.52
C ALA A 27 10.05 -3.79 -12.29
N ILE A 28 9.42 -3.33 -11.20
CA ILE A 28 10.10 -3.04 -9.93
C ILE A 28 10.70 -4.33 -9.32
N ALA A 29 9.95 -5.43 -9.33
CA ALA A 29 10.45 -6.72 -8.83
C ALA A 29 11.66 -7.19 -9.64
N LEU A 30 11.57 -7.12 -10.97
CA LEU A 30 12.70 -7.44 -11.86
C LEU A 30 13.89 -6.51 -11.62
N ALA A 31 13.67 -5.21 -11.39
CA ALA A 31 14.72 -4.26 -11.07
C ALA A 31 15.43 -4.62 -9.76
N TYR A 32 14.70 -5.07 -8.72
CA TYR A 32 15.30 -5.58 -7.49
C TYR A 32 16.16 -6.82 -7.74
N LEU A 33 15.62 -7.82 -8.47
CA LEU A 33 16.36 -9.04 -8.80
C LEU A 33 17.63 -8.73 -9.59
N ALA A 34 17.51 -7.91 -10.65
CA ALA A 34 18.63 -7.51 -11.49
C ALA A 34 19.68 -6.74 -10.69
N SER A 35 19.27 -5.84 -9.78
CA SER A 35 20.18 -5.04 -8.97
C SER A 35 20.98 -5.89 -7.98
N VAL A 36 20.35 -6.92 -7.38
CA VAL A 36 21.04 -7.90 -6.54
C VAL A 36 22.07 -8.67 -7.35
N LEU A 37 21.70 -9.18 -8.53
CA LEU A 37 22.60 -9.97 -9.38
C LEU A 37 23.76 -9.13 -9.93
N LEU A 38 23.50 -7.90 -10.39
CA LEU A 38 24.53 -6.98 -10.87
C LEU A 38 25.46 -6.54 -9.75
N GLY A 39 24.92 -6.24 -8.57
CA GLY A 39 25.71 -5.92 -7.38
C GLY A 39 26.61 -7.09 -6.99
N ALA A 40 26.07 -8.31 -6.95
CA ALA A 40 26.83 -9.51 -6.64
C ALA A 40 27.95 -9.76 -7.66
N GLY A 41 27.63 -9.71 -8.96
CA GLY A 41 28.57 -9.98 -10.04
C GLY A 41 29.71 -8.97 -10.11
N THR A 42 29.41 -7.67 -9.93
CA THR A 42 30.42 -6.61 -9.96
C THR A 42 31.43 -6.76 -8.83
N PHE A 43 30.99 -6.98 -7.59
CA PHE A 43 31.90 -7.13 -6.46
C PHE A 43 32.63 -8.48 -6.47
N TYR A 44 31.98 -9.55 -6.93
CA TYR A 44 32.66 -10.84 -7.13
C TYR A 44 33.78 -10.72 -8.16
N GLY A 45 33.55 -10.04 -9.28
CA GLY A 45 34.57 -9.80 -10.30
C GLY A 45 35.73 -8.92 -9.81
N LEU A 46 35.42 -7.82 -9.12
CA LEU A 46 36.43 -6.93 -8.55
C LEU A 46 37.29 -7.61 -7.47
N ALA A 47 36.70 -8.53 -6.70
CA ALA A 47 37.39 -9.26 -5.64
C ALA A 47 37.89 -10.64 -6.07
N SER A 48 37.99 -10.90 -7.38
CA SER A 48 38.48 -12.18 -7.92
C SER A 48 39.88 -12.56 -7.42
N PHE A 49 40.71 -11.58 -7.08
CA PHE A 49 42.06 -11.78 -6.52
C PHE A 49 42.10 -11.85 -4.98
N ALA A 50 40.97 -11.63 -4.30
CA ALA A 50 40.90 -11.68 -2.84
C ALA A 50 40.84 -13.13 -2.33
N LYS A 51 41.25 -13.35 -1.07
CA LYS A 51 41.19 -14.69 -0.44
C LYS A 51 39.77 -15.29 -0.40
N ASN A 52 38.71 -14.46 -0.34
CA ASN A 52 37.32 -14.90 -0.26
C ASN A 52 36.41 -14.09 -1.22
N PRO A 53 36.43 -14.36 -2.54
CA PRO A 53 35.64 -13.61 -3.53
C PRO A 53 34.12 -13.70 -3.29
N ALA A 54 33.65 -14.82 -2.72
CA ALA A 54 32.24 -15.03 -2.40
C ALA A 54 31.68 -14.02 -1.36
N LEU A 55 32.47 -13.67 -0.34
CA LEU A 55 32.05 -12.67 0.67
C LEU A 55 31.83 -11.30 0.04
N TRP A 56 32.71 -10.91 -0.89
CA TRP A 56 32.59 -9.66 -1.62
C TRP A 56 31.36 -9.66 -2.54
N GLY A 57 31.06 -10.78 -3.19
CA GLY A 57 29.80 -10.96 -3.92
C GLY A 57 28.56 -10.74 -3.06
N GLN A 58 28.54 -11.28 -1.83
CA GLN A 58 27.41 -11.05 -0.91
C GLN A 58 27.28 -9.57 -0.49
N LEU A 59 28.39 -8.89 -0.23
CA LEU A 59 28.38 -7.45 0.07
C LEU A 59 27.89 -6.63 -1.13
N GLY A 60 28.33 -6.97 -2.34
CA GLY A 60 27.88 -6.36 -3.57
C GLY A 60 26.38 -6.54 -3.79
N ALA A 61 25.84 -7.73 -3.48
CA ALA A 61 24.41 -8.01 -3.54
C ALA A 61 23.60 -7.11 -2.59
N ILE A 62 24.07 -6.92 -1.35
CA ILE A 62 23.46 -5.99 -0.36
C ILE A 62 23.52 -4.55 -0.87
N PHE A 63 24.65 -4.14 -1.43
CA PHE A 63 24.83 -2.79 -1.97
C PHE A 63 23.89 -2.54 -3.16
N GLY A 64 23.81 -3.50 -4.09
CA GLY A 64 22.89 -3.46 -5.23
C GLY A 64 21.43 -3.37 -4.79
N LEU A 65 21.01 -4.20 -3.83
CA LEU A 65 19.67 -4.14 -3.26
C LEU A 65 19.39 -2.77 -2.61
N SER A 66 20.32 -2.27 -1.81
CA SER A 66 20.18 -1.00 -1.09
C SER A 66 20.09 0.19 -2.04
N ALA A 67 20.92 0.21 -3.09
CA ALA A 67 20.88 1.23 -4.13
C ALA A 67 19.53 1.21 -4.88
N CYS A 68 19.02 0.02 -5.20
CA CYS A 68 17.72 -0.13 -5.84
C CYS A 68 16.57 0.32 -4.93
N ILE A 69 16.59 -0.04 -3.64
CA ILE A 69 15.63 0.45 -2.64
C ILE A 69 15.65 1.98 -2.60
N TYR A 70 16.84 2.59 -2.57
CA TYR A 70 16.99 4.04 -2.55
C TYR A 70 16.39 4.70 -3.80
N ALA A 71 16.70 4.19 -4.99
CA ALA A 71 16.16 4.69 -6.26
C ALA A 71 14.62 4.61 -6.30
N ILE A 72 14.05 3.48 -5.88
CA ILE A 72 12.59 3.28 -5.83
C ILE A 72 11.94 4.22 -4.82
N ARG A 73 12.58 4.46 -3.67
CA ARG A 73 12.06 5.42 -2.67
C ARG A 73 11.94 6.84 -3.22
N GLN A 74 12.85 7.27 -4.08
CA GLN A 74 12.76 8.60 -4.71
C GLN A 74 11.57 8.68 -5.69
N THR A 75 11.29 7.59 -6.42
CA THR A 75 10.18 7.55 -7.38
C THR A 75 8.81 7.28 -6.74
N ARG A 76 8.74 7.07 -5.42
CA ARG A 76 7.52 6.64 -4.73
C ARG A 76 6.33 7.58 -4.94
N ALA A 77 6.54 8.89 -4.94
CA ALA A 77 5.48 9.86 -5.21
C ALA A 77 4.90 9.70 -6.61
N VAL A 78 5.76 9.41 -7.59
CA VAL A 78 5.36 9.17 -8.99
C VAL A 78 4.62 7.84 -9.12
N LEU A 79 5.08 6.79 -8.44
CA LEU A 79 4.39 5.48 -8.43
C LEU A 79 2.99 5.59 -7.84
N PHE A 80 2.86 6.27 -6.69
CA PHE A 80 1.55 6.52 -6.08
C PHE A 80 0.62 7.26 -7.05
N TYR A 81 1.09 8.39 -7.58
CA TYR A 81 0.30 9.24 -8.48
C TYR A 81 -0.12 8.54 -9.77
N ARG A 82 0.82 7.86 -10.44
CA ARG A 82 0.62 7.27 -11.77
C ARG A 82 0.05 5.86 -11.75
N VAL A 83 -0.05 5.19 -10.61
CA VAL A 83 -0.50 3.80 -10.56
C VAL A 83 -1.58 3.63 -9.53
N GLU A 84 -1.30 3.96 -8.27
CA GLU A 84 -2.23 3.70 -7.17
C GLU A 84 -3.45 4.62 -7.23
N LEU A 85 -3.25 5.92 -7.49
CA LEU A 85 -4.32 6.91 -7.52
C LEU A 85 -5.25 6.77 -8.74
N ILE A 86 -4.71 6.38 -9.90
CA ILE A 86 -5.50 6.05 -11.09
C ILE A 86 -6.36 4.80 -10.85
N HIS A 87 -5.77 3.77 -10.24
CA HIS A 87 -6.52 2.58 -9.87
C HIS A 87 -7.62 2.91 -8.84
N LEU A 88 -7.30 3.73 -7.84
CA LEU A 88 -8.24 4.17 -6.82
C LEU A 88 -9.42 4.93 -7.43
N SER A 89 -9.16 5.90 -8.31
CA SER A 89 -10.21 6.65 -9.00
C SER A 89 -11.05 5.76 -9.93
N ALA A 90 -10.44 4.80 -10.64
CA ALA A 90 -11.18 3.82 -11.44
C ALA A 90 -12.15 2.99 -10.59
N MET A 91 -11.66 2.50 -9.45
CA MET A 91 -12.44 1.70 -8.50
C MET A 91 -13.60 2.50 -7.92
N VAL A 92 -13.38 3.75 -7.52
CA VAL A 92 -14.42 4.63 -6.98
C VAL A 92 -15.49 4.91 -8.01
N LYS A 93 -15.12 5.26 -9.25
CA LYS A 93 -16.08 5.50 -10.33
C LYS A 93 -16.94 4.27 -10.63
N ARG A 94 -16.37 3.06 -10.55
CA ARG A 94 -17.17 1.82 -10.64
C ARG A 94 -18.07 1.57 -9.43
N LEU A 95 -17.64 1.96 -8.23
CA LEU A 95 -18.44 1.84 -7.00
C LEU A 95 -19.63 2.81 -6.96
N THR A 96 -19.56 3.91 -7.71
CA THR A 96 -20.62 4.92 -7.82
C THR A 96 -21.44 4.79 -9.11
N ASP A 97 -21.37 3.64 -9.78
CA ASP A 97 -22.05 3.34 -11.04
C ASP A 97 -21.80 4.34 -12.18
N GLN A 98 -20.64 5.01 -12.17
CA GLN A 98 -20.23 5.88 -13.27
C GLN A 98 -19.68 5.05 -14.43
N GLU A 99 -20.07 5.42 -15.65
CA GLU A 99 -19.52 4.83 -16.86
C GLU A 99 -18.04 5.21 -17.00
N LEU A 100 -17.22 4.20 -17.27
CA LEU A 100 -15.82 4.35 -17.58
C LEU A 100 -15.59 3.84 -18.99
N PRO A 101 -14.95 4.63 -19.88
CA PRO A 101 -14.54 4.14 -21.18
C PRO A 101 -13.63 2.92 -21.01
N SER A 102 -13.66 2.00 -21.96
CA SER A 102 -12.87 0.76 -21.87
C SER A 102 -11.46 0.94 -22.43
N GLY A 103 -10.49 0.18 -21.91
CA GLY A 103 -9.14 0.10 -22.46
C GLY A 103 -8.26 1.32 -22.19
N LYS A 104 -7.49 1.77 -23.19
CA LYS A 104 -6.50 2.86 -23.03
C LYS A 104 -7.14 4.23 -22.77
N GLU A 105 -8.31 4.47 -23.34
CA GLU A 105 -9.06 5.71 -23.13
C GLU A 105 -9.56 5.84 -21.68
N GLN A 106 -9.76 4.71 -20.99
CA GLN A 106 -9.99 4.68 -19.55
C GLN A 106 -8.85 5.37 -18.78
N LEU A 107 -7.61 5.00 -19.10
CA LEU A 107 -6.45 5.49 -18.38
C LEU A 107 -6.26 6.98 -18.63
N LYS A 108 -6.42 7.45 -19.87
CA LYS A 108 -6.33 8.89 -20.19
C LYS A 108 -7.39 9.72 -19.47
N SER A 109 -8.65 9.25 -19.46
CA SER A 109 -9.73 9.93 -18.76
C SER A 109 -9.47 10.04 -17.25
N LEU A 110 -8.94 8.96 -16.66
CA LEU A 110 -8.57 8.94 -15.24
C LEU A 110 -7.33 9.79 -14.94
N ASP A 111 -6.33 9.78 -15.82
CA ASP A 111 -5.13 10.64 -15.72
C ASP A 111 -5.56 12.12 -15.72
N ALA A 112 -6.47 12.53 -16.61
CA ALA A 112 -7.00 13.90 -16.64
C ALA A 112 -7.79 14.26 -15.38
N PHE A 113 -8.61 13.33 -14.88
CA PHE A 113 -9.34 13.52 -13.63
C PHE A 113 -8.43 13.69 -12.42
N VAL A 114 -7.42 12.81 -12.29
CA VAL A 114 -6.43 12.87 -11.21
C VAL A 114 -5.61 14.14 -11.30
N PHE A 115 -5.23 14.58 -12.50
CA PHE A 115 -4.53 15.84 -12.70
C PHE A 115 -5.36 17.05 -12.27
N GLY A 116 -6.68 17.04 -12.52
CA GLY A 116 -7.60 18.07 -12.04
C GLY A 116 -7.71 18.14 -10.51
N LEU A 117 -7.61 16.99 -9.82
CA LEU A 117 -7.61 16.93 -8.35
C LEU A 117 -6.25 17.24 -7.72
N PHE A 118 -5.18 16.78 -8.35
CA PHE A 118 -3.82 16.87 -7.85
C PHE A 118 -2.89 17.34 -8.98
N PRO A 119 -2.45 18.60 -8.96
CA PRO A 119 -1.64 19.18 -10.04
C PRO A 119 -0.23 18.59 -10.10
N SER A 120 0.25 17.96 -9.03
CA SER A 120 1.57 17.33 -8.97
C SER A 120 1.57 16.00 -8.22
N ALA A 121 2.54 15.14 -8.56
CA ALA A 121 2.76 13.88 -7.86
C ALA A 121 3.09 14.12 -6.37
N GLN A 122 3.88 15.15 -6.07
CA GLN A 122 4.24 15.53 -4.71
C GLN A 122 3.01 15.97 -3.90
N ALA A 123 2.11 16.76 -4.49
CA ALA A 123 0.86 17.17 -3.82
C ALA A 123 -0.05 15.97 -3.48
N SER A 124 -0.17 15.01 -4.40
CA SER A 124 -0.93 13.78 -4.12
C SER A 124 -0.29 12.96 -3.00
N PHE A 125 1.04 12.88 -3.00
CA PHE A 125 1.77 12.07 -2.04
C PHE A 125 1.80 12.71 -0.65
N SER A 126 1.89 14.05 -0.55
CA SER A 126 1.78 14.76 0.72
C SER A 126 0.38 14.59 1.33
N CYS A 127 -0.69 14.74 0.54
CA CYS A 127 -2.06 14.49 0.99
C CYS A 127 -2.24 13.03 1.44
N TYR A 128 -1.68 12.06 0.70
CA TYR A 128 -1.64 10.66 1.13
C TYR A 128 -0.90 10.46 2.47
N LEU A 129 0.27 11.08 2.65
CA LEU A 129 1.03 10.98 3.90
C LEU A 129 0.30 11.59 5.09
N GLN A 130 -0.34 12.75 4.92
CA GLN A 130 -1.16 13.38 5.95
C GLN A 130 -2.34 12.49 6.34
N THR A 131 -3.05 11.96 5.34
CA THR A 131 -4.19 11.05 5.56
C THR A 131 -3.75 9.76 6.26
N ARG A 132 -2.60 9.21 5.86
CA ARG A 132 -1.99 8.05 6.52
C ARG A 132 -1.59 8.35 7.96
N GLN A 133 -1.02 9.52 8.23
CA GLN A 133 -0.67 9.93 9.59
C GLN A 133 -1.92 10.04 10.45
N PHE A 134 -2.99 10.65 9.94
CA PHE A 134 -4.29 10.72 10.61
C PHE A 134 -4.84 9.33 10.96
N VAL A 135 -4.85 8.39 10.01
CA VAL A 135 -5.34 7.02 10.27
C VAL A 135 -4.52 6.35 11.37
N LEU A 136 -3.19 6.52 11.38
CA LEU A 136 -2.33 5.94 12.41
C LEU A 136 -2.54 6.57 13.79
N GLU A 137 -2.76 7.89 13.84
CA GLU A 137 -3.07 8.60 15.07
C GLU A 137 -4.44 8.18 15.61
N SER A 138 -5.45 8.07 14.73
CA SER A 138 -6.79 7.59 15.11
C SER A 138 -6.72 6.19 15.74
N PHE A 139 -5.92 5.28 15.17
CA PHE A 139 -5.71 3.95 15.73
C PHE A 139 -5.04 4.01 17.11
N GLY A 140 -4.09 4.93 17.30
CA GLY A 140 -3.45 5.15 18.61
C GLY A 140 -4.42 5.66 19.67
N TYR A 141 -5.37 6.51 19.27
CA TYR A 141 -6.37 7.11 20.16
C TYR A 141 -7.47 6.13 20.59
N PHE A 142 -7.99 5.30 19.68
CA PHE A 142 -9.10 4.40 19.96
C PHE A 142 -8.66 2.99 20.43
N PRO A 143 -9.42 2.32 21.34
CA PRO A 143 -9.24 0.90 21.63
C PRO A 143 -9.51 0.05 20.38
N PRO A 144 -8.74 -1.02 20.09
CA PRO A 144 -7.74 -1.68 20.93
C PRO A 144 -6.32 -1.09 20.87
N GLY A 145 -6.06 -0.07 20.04
CA GLY A 145 -4.72 0.50 19.88
C GLY A 145 -4.12 0.98 21.20
N ASN A 146 -4.91 1.66 22.04
CA ASN A 146 -4.51 2.08 23.39
C ASN A 146 -4.38 0.89 24.39
N ARG A 147 -5.16 -0.19 24.22
CA ARG A 147 -5.17 -1.34 25.16
C ARG A 147 -3.97 -2.27 24.98
N ILE A 148 -3.48 -2.45 23.76
CA ILE A 148 -2.30 -3.29 23.48
C ILE A 148 -1.05 -2.74 24.20
N VAL A 149 -0.98 -1.42 24.43
CA VAL A 149 0.12 -0.75 25.14
C VAL A 149 0.14 -1.07 26.63
N GLN A 150 -1.00 -1.43 27.22
CA GLN A 150 -1.12 -1.65 28.66
C GLN A 150 -0.62 -3.04 29.09
N PHE A 151 -0.55 -4.01 28.18
CA PHE A 151 -0.20 -5.40 28.49
C PHE A 151 1.21 -5.82 28.01
N LEU A 152 1.86 -5.02 27.15
CA LEU A 152 3.21 -5.31 26.64
C LEU A 152 4.27 -4.35 27.23
N PRO A 153 5.54 -4.79 27.34
CA PRO A 153 6.64 -3.90 27.74
C PRO A 153 6.72 -2.67 26.83
N LYS A 154 6.80 -1.46 27.42
CA LYS A 154 6.76 -0.16 26.71
C LYS A 154 7.61 -0.08 25.41
N PRO A 155 8.86 -0.59 25.33
CA PRO A 155 9.63 -0.53 24.09
C PRO A 155 9.07 -1.46 22.99
N LEU A 156 8.61 -2.66 23.35
CA LEU A 156 8.07 -3.64 22.41
C LEU A 156 6.65 -3.28 21.98
N ALA A 157 5.84 -2.80 22.94
CA ALA A 157 4.48 -2.34 22.73
C ALA A 157 4.40 -1.22 21.69
N GLY A 158 5.29 -0.21 21.81
CA GLY A 158 5.32 0.90 20.88
C GLY A 158 5.72 0.49 19.46
N TRP A 159 6.65 -0.45 19.31
CA TRP A 159 7.05 -0.97 18.01
C TRP A 159 5.96 -1.84 17.37
N LEU A 160 5.38 -2.77 18.13
CA LEU A 160 4.29 -3.63 17.65
C LEU A 160 3.05 -2.80 17.29
N GLN A 161 2.67 -1.84 18.12
CA GLN A 161 1.52 -0.99 17.86
C GLN A 161 1.71 -0.17 16.59
N ARG A 162 2.88 0.47 16.42
CA ARG A 162 3.20 1.24 15.20
C ARG A 162 3.33 0.34 13.97
N GLY A 163 3.93 -0.83 14.11
CA GLY A 163 4.14 -1.79 13.03
C GLY A 163 2.83 -2.38 12.54
N LEU A 164 2.00 -2.89 13.45
CA LEU A 164 0.68 -3.44 13.14
C LEU A 164 -0.26 -2.36 12.61
N SER A 165 -0.30 -1.18 13.23
CA SER A 165 -1.17 -0.09 12.76
C SER A 165 -0.76 0.40 11.36
N ALA A 166 0.54 0.57 11.11
CA ALA A 166 1.07 0.95 9.79
C ALA A 166 0.77 -0.09 8.72
N SER A 167 0.82 -1.36 9.09
CA SER A 167 0.71 -2.49 8.17
C SER A 167 -0.73 -2.86 7.85
N LEU A 168 -1.64 -2.77 8.82
CA LEU A 168 -3.05 -3.15 8.68
C LEU A 168 -3.93 -1.96 8.26
N PHE A 169 -3.70 -0.78 8.85
CA PHE A 169 -4.59 0.38 8.69
C PHE A 169 -3.98 1.50 7.84
N GLY A 170 -2.66 1.67 7.93
CA GLY A 170 -1.98 2.85 7.38
C GLY A 170 -2.24 3.08 5.88
N LYS A 171 -1.95 2.10 5.03
CA LYS A 171 -2.16 2.23 3.58
C LYS A 171 -3.64 2.09 3.17
N PRO A 172 -4.36 1.02 3.55
CA PRO A 172 -5.75 0.83 3.10
C PRO A 172 -6.71 1.90 3.60
N GLY A 173 -6.54 2.38 4.83
CA GLY A 173 -7.39 3.44 5.39
C GLY A 173 -7.13 4.80 4.73
N ALA A 174 -5.87 5.14 4.46
CA ALA A 174 -5.52 6.39 3.79
C ALA A 174 -6.04 6.42 2.34
N GLU A 175 -5.88 5.31 1.61
CA GLU A 175 -6.43 5.19 0.26
C GLU A 175 -7.97 5.21 0.27
N ALA A 176 -8.64 4.60 1.26
CA ALA A 176 -10.09 4.67 1.39
C ALA A 176 -10.61 6.11 1.64
N LEU A 177 -9.89 6.91 2.43
CA LEU A 177 -10.22 8.32 2.66
C LEU A 177 -10.00 9.17 1.40
N LEU A 178 -8.91 8.93 0.67
CA LEU A 178 -8.67 9.57 -0.64
C LEU A 178 -9.72 9.17 -1.68
N ALA A 179 -10.24 7.94 -1.61
CA ALA A 179 -11.32 7.49 -2.47
C ALA A 179 -12.61 8.29 -2.28
N LEU A 180 -12.92 8.75 -1.06
CA LEU A 180 -14.06 9.65 -0.82
C LEU A 180 -13.89 10.99 -1.51
N ALA A 181 -12.69 11.57 -1.45
CA ALA A 181 -12.38 12.78 -2.21
C ALA A 181 -12.45 12.57 -3.72
N CYS A 182 -12.03 11.40 -4.21
CA CYS A 182 -12.19 11.03 -5.61
C CYS A 182 -13.67 10.89 -6.01
N LYS A 183 -14.52 10.37 -5.11
CA LYS A 183 -15.97 10.25 -5.36
C LYS A 183 -16.61 11.63 -5.50
N ALA A 184 -16.24 12.55 -4.60
CA ALA A 184 -16.85 13.87 -4.55
C ALA A 184 -16.20 14.88 -5.51
N GLY A 185 -15.04 14.56 -6.07
CA GLY A 185 -14.28 15.47 -6.94
C GLY A 185 -13.67 16.66 -6.21
N ARG A 186 -13.55 16.60 -4.87
CA ARG A 186 -13.00 17.69 -4.04
C ARG A 186 -12.16 17.12 -2.92
N LEU A 187 -10.99 17.69 -2.73
CA LEU A 187 -10.07 17.27 -1.67
C LEU A 187 -10.58 17.57 -0.25
N GLY A 188 -11.45 18.57 -0.09
CA GLY A 188 -12.08 18.88 1.20
C GLY A 188 -12.94 17.74 1.77
N ASP A 189 -13.43 16.83 0.92
CA ASP A 189 -14.23 15.69 1.34
C ASP A 189 -13.40 14.60 2.06
N VAL A 190 -12.06 14.63 1.98
CA VAL A 190 -11.18 13.80 2.84
C VAL A 190 -11.47 14.06 4.31
N ARG A 191 -11.67 15.34 4.70
CA ARG A 191 -11.92 15.71 6.09
C ARG A 191 -13.25 15.17 6.60
N ARG A 192 -14.29 15.20 5.77
CA ARG A 192 -15.60 14.61 6.12
C ARG A 192 -15.47 13.10 6.33
N GLY A 193 -14.77 12.43 5.41
CA GLY A 193 -14.45 11.00 5.56
C GLY A 193 -13.68 10.67 6.83
N ALA A 194 -12.74 11.54 7.22
CA ALA A 194 -11.96 11.39 8.45
C ALA A 194 -12.85 11.51 9.70
N VAL A 195 -13.86 12.37 9.69
CA VAL A 195 -14.84 12.47 10.78
C VAL A 195 -15.70 11.21 10.86
N VAL A 196 -16.21 10.71 9.72
CA VAL A 196 -16.95 9.43 9.67
C VAL A 196 -16.09 8.29 10.21
N TRP A 197 -14.80 8.27 9.87
CA TRP A 197 -13.85 7.28 10.36
C TRP A 197 -13.73 7.30 11.90
N CYS A 198 -13.69 8.49 12.51
CA CYS A 198 -13.64 8.63 13.96
C CYS A 198 -14.96 8.21 14.64
N GLU A 199 -16.10 8.64 14.11
CA GLU A 199 -17.41 8.32 14.68
C GLU A 199 -17.71 6.83 14.63
N ARG A 200 -17.40 6.18 13.49
CA ARG A 200 -17.70 4.75 13.25
C ARG A 200 -16.46 3.87 13.35
N TYR A 201 -15.45 4.28 14.12
CA TYR A 201 -14.18 3.55 14.25
C TYR A 201 -14.37 2.08 14.65
N ARG A 202 -15.28 1.82 15.60
CA ARG A 202 -15.54 0.46 16.12
C ARG A 202 -16.09 -0.49 15.06
N GLU A 203 -16.75 0.03 14.04
CA GLU A 203 -17.33 -0.76 12.96
C GLU A 203 -16.34 -0.94 11.80
N ILE A 204 -15.46 0.04 11.58
CA ILE A 204 -14.37 -0.05 10.60
C ILE A 204 -13.30 -1.06 11.05
N LEU A 205 -13.00 -1.08 12.35
CA LEU A 205 -11.94 -1.91 12.93
C LEU A 205 -12.00 -3.40 12.54
N PRO A 206 -13.11 -4.14 12.75
CA PRO A 206 -13.16 -5.56 12.41
C PRO A 206 -12.97 -5.81 10.91
N HIS A 207 -13.46 -4.90 10.05
CA HIS A 207 -13.28 -5.00 8.61
C HIS A 207 -11.82 -4.80 8.21
N ALA A 208 -11.14 -3.82 8.80
CA ALA A 208 -9.72 -3.59 8.57
C ALA A 208 -8.84 -4.72 9.11
N LEU A 209 -9.17 -5.27 10.29
CA LEU A 209 -8.46 -6.43 10.85
C LEU A 209 -8.63 -7.67 9.96
N LEU A 210 -9.86 -7.95 9.49
CA LEU A 210 -10.13 -9.06 8.60
C LEU A 210 -9.42 -8.88 7.25
N ALA A 211 -9.46 -7.67 6.67
CA ALA A 211 -8.81 -7.39 5.41
C ALA A 211 -7.28 -7.46 5.52
N GLY A 212 -6.71 -7.00 6.64
CA GLY A 212 -5.30 -7.15 6.94
C GLY A 212 -4.88 -8.60 7.20
N ALA A 213 -5.67 -9.37 7.95
CA ALA A 213 -5.44 -10.81 8.14
C ALA A 213 -5.48 -11.56 6.80
N PHE A 214 -6.42 -11.22 5.92
CA PHE A 214 -6.49 -11.75 4.56
C PHE A 214 -5.24 -11.38 3.74
N LEU A 215 -4.82 -10.11 3.77
CA LEU A 215 -3.64 -9.60 3.07
C LEU A 215 -2.37 -10.36 3.44
N TYR A 216 -2.07 -10.44 4.73
CA TYR A 216 -0.84 -11.06 5.22
C TYR A 216 -0.93 -12.59 5.20
N GLY A 217 -2.10 -13.17 5.44
CA GLY A 217 -2.34 -14.60 5.29
C GLY A 217 -2.06 -15.07 3.86
N LEU A 218 -2.60 -14.37 2.86
CA LEU A 218 -2.38 -14.75 1.46
C LEU A 218 -0.97 -14.39 0.98
N ALA A 219 -0.37 -13.31 1.48
CA ALA A 219 1.05 -13.02 1.23
C ALA A 219 1.96 -14.12 1.79
N LEU A 220 1.65 -14.66 2.97
CA LEU A 220 2.41 -15.77 3.56
C LEU A 220 2.27 -17.03 2.70
N VAL A 221 1.06 -17.37 2.24
CA VAL A 221 0.85 -18.49 1.31
C VAL A 221 1.62 -18.28 0.01
N ALA A 222 1.58 -17.07 -0.55
CA ALA A 222 2.32 -16.72 -1.76
C ALA A 222 3.85 -16.88 -1.56
N PHE A 223 4.38 -16.50 -0.40
CA PHE A 223 5.78 -16.70 -0.06
C PHE A 223 6.18 -18.17 -0.09
N TRP A 224 5.42 -19.03 0.59
CA TRP A 224 5.68 -20.48 0.58
C TRP A 224 5.56 -21.09 -0.82
N LEU A 225 4.60 -20.62 -1.61
CA LEU A 225 4.42 -21.07 -2.99
C LEU A 225 5.61 -20.66 -3.88
N LEU A 226 6.06 -19.41 -3.75
CA LEU A 226 7.15 -18.83 -4.54
C LEU A 226 8.54 -19.27 -4.09
N LEU A 227 8.69 -19.75 -2.86
CA LEU A 227 9.93 -20.34 -2.40
C LEU A 227 10.31 -21.57 -3.23
N LYS A 228 9.33 -22.38 -3.65
CA LYS A 228 9.56 -23.58 -4.48
C LYS A 228 10.21 -23.29 -5.84
N PRO A 229 9.68 -22.39 -6.70
CA PRO A 229 10.33 -22.08 -7.96
C PRO A 229 11.70 -21.40 -7.76
N VAL A 230 11.89 -20.62 -6.69
CA VAL A 230 13.21 -20.05 -6.39
C VAL A 230 14.21 -21.13 -6.00
N ALA A 231 13.82 -22.10 -5.16
CA ALA A 231 14.65 -23.24 -4.79
C ALA A 231 14.94 -24.16 -6.00
N TRP A 232 14.00 -24.27 -6.94
CA TRP A 232 14.22 -24.99 -8.19
C TRP A 232 15.29 -24.31 -9.05
N VAL A 233 15.27 -22.97 -9.13
CA VAL A 233 16.33 -22.20 -9.81
C VAL A 233 17.67 -22.34 -9.09
N ASP A 234 17.67 -22.30 -7.75
CA ASP A 234 18.86 -22.48 -6.92
C ASP A 234 19.55 -23.84 -7.18
N ALA A 235 18.77 -24.93 -7.22
CA ALA A 235 19.29 -26.26 -7.53
C ALA A 235 19.89 -26.39 -8.95
N ALA A 236 19.54 -25.50 -9.87
CA ALA A 236 20.12 -25.46 -11.22
C ALA A 236 21.41 -24.63 -11.30
N LEU A 237 21.72 -23.84 -10.27
CA LEU A 237 22.92 -23.00 -10.24
C LEU A 237 24.13 -23.80 -9.70
N PRO A 238 25.35 -23.52 -10.18
CA PRO A 238 26.57 -24.16 -9.68
C PRO A 238 26.95 -23.71 -8.26
N THR A 239 26.28 -22.69 -7.74
CA THR A 239 26.54 -22.07 -6.43
C THR A 239 25.24 -21.90 -5.67
N ASP A 240 25.25 -22.30 -4.39
CA ASP A 240 24.13 -22.14 -3.45
C ASP A 240 23.87 -20.63 -3.19
N LEU A 241 22.62 -20.21 -3.40
CA LEU A 241 22.17 -18.86 -3.10
C LEU A 241 22.06 -18.61 -1.58
N GLY A 242 22.01 -19.66 -0.77
CA GLY A 242 22.00 -19.60 0.70
C GLY A 242 20.80 -18.81 1.21
N VAL A 243 21.07 -17.65 1.83
CA VAL A 243 20.01 -16.76 2.35
C VAL A 243 19.26 -16.01 1.23
N TRP A 244 19.88 -15.83 0.05
CA TRP A 244 19.32 -15.03 -1.04
C TRP A 244 18.07 -15.65 -1.68
N GLN A 245 17.91 -16.98 -1.62
CA GLN A 245 16.68 -17.64 -2.06
C GLN A 245 15.44 -17.10 -1.34
N TYR A 246 15.55 -16.84 -0.02
CA TYR A 246 14.48 -16.27 0.77
C TYR A 246 14.24 -14.80 0.40
N VAL A 247 15.30 -14.04 0.13
CA VAL A 247 15.20 -12.64 -0.32
C VAL A 247 14.48 -12.54 -1.66
N PHE A 248 14.82 -13.40 -2.63
CA PHE A 248 14.14 -13.44 -3.92
C PHE A 248 12.68 -13.86 -3.79
N ALA A 249 12.39 -14.87 -2.97
CA ALA A 249 11.01 -15.25 -2.68
C ALA A 249 10.23 -14.09 -2.01
N LEU A 250 10.83 -13.34 -1.09
CA LEU A 250 10.22 -12.16 -0.48
C LEU A 250 9.95 -11.04 -1.50
N ILE A 251 10.88 -10.77 -2.42
CA ILE A 251 10.69 -9.77 -3.49
C ILE A 251 9.50 -10.15 -4.39
N LEU A 252 9.44 -11.41 -4.83
CA LEU A 252 8.33 -11.91 -5.66
C LEU A 252 6.99 -11.91 -4.89
N THR A 253 7.03 -12.24 -3.60
CA THR A 253 5.85 -12.16 -2.73
C THR A 253 5.35 -10.73 -2.60
N TYR A 254 6.27 -9.79 -2.39
CA TYR A 254 5.95 -8.37 -2.31
C TYR A 254 5.31 -7.87 -3.60
N TRP A 255 5.79 -8.34 -4.76
CA TRP A 255 5.17 -8.04 -6.05
C TRP A 255 3.72 -8.50 -6.13
N ILE A 256 3.43 -9.77 -5.82
CA ILE A 256 2.05 -10.30 -5.81
C ILE A 256 1.18 -9.50 -4.84
N LYS A 257 1.70 -9.24 -3.63
CA LYS A 257 1.01 -8.47 -2.60
C LYS A 257 0.67 -7.06 -3.11
N ALA A 258 1.64 -6.33 -3.65
CA ALA A 258 1.48 -4.96 -4.11
C ALA A 258 0.60 -4.86 -5.36
N ALA A 259 0.68 -5.83 -6.27
CA ALA A 259 -0.07 -5.84 -7.52
C ALA A 259 -1.54 -6.22 -7.33
N PHE A 260 -1.82 -7.26 -6.53
CA PHE A 260 -3.16 -7.85 -6.43
C PHE A 260 -3.82 -7.70 -5.07
N LEU A 261 -3.09 -7.91 -3.98
CA LEU A 261 -3.71 -8.00 -2.65
C LEU A 261 -4.02 -6.64 -2.05
N ASP A 262 -3.09 -5.71 -2.16
CA ASP A 262 -3.25 -4.32 -1.73
C ASP A 262 -4.54 -3.68 -2.32
N PRO A 263 -4.83 -3.73 -3.65
CA PRO A 263 -6.04 -3.12 -4.18
C PRO A 263 -7.34 -3.82 -3.76
N ILE A 264 -7.34 -5.13 -3.51
CA ILE A 264 -8.52 -5.84 -2.95
C ILE A 264 -8.87 -5.28 -1.57
N VAL A 265 -7.86 -5.11 -0.73
CA VAL A 265 -8.01 -4.63 0.65
C VAL A 265 -8.46 -3.18 0.66
N THR A 266 -7.85 -2.34 -0.18
CA THR A 266 -8.26 -0.94 -0.35
C THR A 266 -9.70 -0.84 -0.85
N ALA A 267 -10.13 -1.68 -1.79
CA ALA A 267 -11.51 -1.73 -2.26
C ALA A 267 -12.50 -2.08 -1.15
N ALA A 268 -12.21 -3.13 -0.38
CA ALA A 268 -13.06 -3.56 0.74
C ALA A 268 -13.18 -2.47 1.83
N MET A 269 -12.08 -1.76 2.12
CA MET A 269 -12.08 -0.62 3.05
C MET A 269 -12.88 0.55 2.51
N THR A 270 -12.73 0.87 1.22
CA THR A 270 -13.45 1.95 0.56
C THR A 270 -14.96 1.70 0.55
N ILE A 271 -15.40 0.49 0.23
CA ILE A 271 -16.82 0.09 0.28
C ILE A 271 -17.39 0.31 1.68
N THR A 272 -16.68 -0.19 2.69
CA THR A 272 -17.11 -0.07 4.09
C THR A 272 -17.24 1.39 4.50
N LEU A 273 -16.27 2.23 4.13
CA LEU A 273 -16.29 3.65 4.46
C LEU A 273 -17.42 4.39 3.73
N LEU A 274 -17.68 4.07 2.47
CA LEU A 274 -18.78 4.64 1.68
C LEU A 274 -20.16 4.28 2.22
N GLU A 275 -20.34 3.06 2.74
CA GLU A 275 -21.57 2.63 3.41
C GLU A 275 -21.79 3.43 4.69
N LEU A 276 -20.75 3.54 5.53
CA LEU A 276 -20.80 4.28 6.79
C LEU A 276 -20.99 5.79 6.59
N GLU A 277 -20.45 6.35 5.52
CA GLU A 277 -20.68 7.76 5.13
C GLU A 277 -22.17 8.03 4.87
N LYS A 278 -22.88 7.10 4.22
CA LYS A 278 -24.33 7.26 3.95
C LYS A 278 -25.18 7.23 5.23
N GLU A 279 -24.74 6.48 6.23
CA GLU A 279 -25.45 6.31 7.50
C GLU A 279 -25.12 7.41 8.53
N THR A 280 -24.04 8.16 8.32
CA THR A 280 -23.52 9.11 9.31
C THR A 280 -23.72 10.55 8.84
N GLN A 281 -24.53 11.32 9.58
CA GLN A 281 -24.64 12.76 9.34
C GLN A 281 -23.44 13.49 9.92
N VAL A 282 -22.61 14.07 9.05
CA VAL A 282 -21.46 14.89 9.45
C VAL A 282 -21.90 16.36 9.57
N SER A 283 -21.86 16.90 10.79
CA SER A 283 -22.11 18.31 11.07
C SER A 283 -20.80 19.09 11.24
N ASP A 284 -20.79 20.39 10.94
CA ASP A 284 -19.62 21.24 11.14
C ASP A 284 -19.17 21.27 12.61
N GLN A 285 -20.12 21.18 13.55
CA GLN A 285 -19.83 21.08 14.98
C GLN A 285 -19.05 19.80 15.33
N THR A 286 -19.45 18.66 14.75
CA THR A 286 -18.74 17.39 14.96
C THR A 286 -17.33 17.43 14.37
N THR A 287 -17.16 18.09 13.23
CA THR A 287 -15.85 18.27 12.59
C THR A 287 -14.92 19.09 13.47
N GLN A 288 -15.41 20.18 14.07
CA GLN A 288 -14.64 21.00 15.00
C GLN A 288 -14.27 20.25 16.29
N ALA A 289 -15.22 19.49 16.87
CA ALA A 289 -14.97 18.68 18.06
C ALA A 289 -13.87 17.64 17.84
N TRP A 290 -13.84 16.99 16.67
CA TRP A 290 -12.78 16.04 16.34
C TRP A 290 -11.46 16.72 15.97
N SER A 291 -11.50 17.88 15.32
CA SER A 291 -10.29 18.67 15.02
C SER A 291 -9.55 19.07 16.29
N ALA A 292 -10.28 19.34 17.38
CA ALA A 292 -9.69 19.65 18.69
C ALA A 292 -9.04 18.43 19.36
N LYS A 293 -9.58 17.22 19.12
CA LYS A 293 -9.07 15.97 19.71
C LYS A 293 -7.91 15.36 18.92
N LEU A 294 -7.93 15.51 17.60
CA LEU A 294 -6.96 14.94 16.68
C LEU A 294 -6.34 16.07 15.83
N PRO A 295 -5.18 16.61 16.21
CA PRO A 295 -4.53 17.71 15.48
C PRO A 295 -4.22 17.37 14.03
N SER A 296 -3.97 16.09 13.69
CA SER A 296 -3.79 15.69 12.28
C SER A 296 -5.03 15.91 11.42
N LEU A 297 -6.24 15.88 11.98
CA LEU A 297 -7.47 16.16 11.25
C LEU A 297 -7.56 17.63 10.83
N ALA A 298 -7.07 18.55 11.67
CA ALA A 298 -6.95 19.96 11.32
C ALA A 298 -5.91 20.18 10.19
N GLN A 299 -4.86 19.37 10.17
CA GLN A 299 -3.80 19.39 9.16
C GLN A 299 -4.19 18.71 7.84
N LEU A 300 -5.34 18.01 7.77
CA LEU A 300 -5.95 17.53 6.53
C LEU A 300 -6.49 18.74 5.74
N LEU A 301 -5.56 19.55 5.24
CA LEU A 301 -5.74 20.51 4.18
C LEU A 301 -5.07 19.86 2.98
N CYS A 302 -5.75 18.87 2.39
CA CYS A 302 -5.48 18.54 1.01
C CYS A 302 -5.99 19.74 0.20
N ALA A 303 -5.14 20.76 0.11
CA ALA A 303 -5.33 22.00 -0.63
C ALA A 303 -4.13 22.14 -1.58
#